data_AF-A0A6A2X3F1-F1
#
_entry.id   AF-A0A6A2X3F1-F1
#
_cell.length_a   1.000
_cell.length_b   1.000
_cell.length_c   1.000
_cell.angle_alpha   90.00
_cell.angle_beta   90.00
_cell.angle_gamma   90.00
#
_symmetry.space_group_name_H-M   'P 1'
#
loop_
_entity.id
_entity.type
_entity.pdbx_description
1 polymer ?
#
loop_
_entity_poly.entity_id
_entity_poly.type
_entity_poly.pdbx_seq_one_letter_code
_entity_poly.pdbx_strand_id
1 'polypeptide(L)'
;MWIQLAMLFINGHFSGSAYGTREDRAFTYTGPAKLHAGTNRIALLSVAVGLQNVGLHYETWKTGIRGVSLHGLDQRKKDLTWQKWSYQVGLKGESMNLVSPKGLSSVEWIRGSLAVRSRQSMTWYKAYFNAPGGNEPLALDMRSMGKGQVWIN
;
A
#
# COMPACT_ATOMS: atom_id res chain seq x y z
N MET A 1 -12.67 13.45 -0.64
CA MET A 1 -12.28 12.68 -1.85
C MET A 1 -12.01 11.26 -1.39
N TRP A 2 -12.65 10.26 -2.01
CA TRP A 2 -12.53 8.84 -1.64
C TRP A 2 -12.11 8.02 -2.86
N ILE A 3 -10.96 7.34 -2.75
CA ILE A 3 -10.42 6.42 -3.77
C ILE A 3 -9.92 5.17 -3.05
N GLN A 4 -10.06 4.00 -3.69
CA GLN A 4 -9.49 2.76 -3.22
C GLN A 4 -8.32 2.34 -4.12
N LEU A 5 -7.26 1.82 -3.50
CA LEU A 5 -6.08 1.23 -4.15
C LEU A 5 -5.92 -0.20 -3.62
N ALA A 6 -5.50 -1.12 -4.47
CA ALA A 6 -4.99 -2.41 -4.05
C ALA A 6 -3.61 -2.68 -4.64
N MET A 7 -2.79 -3.41 -3.88
CA MET A 7 -1.52 -3.94 -4.32
C MET A 7 -1.52 -5.46 -4.12
N LEU A 8 -1.01 -6.19 -5.11
CA LEU A 8 -0.87 -7.64 -5.10
C LEU A 8 0.58 -8.02 -4.85
N PHE A 9 0.79 -8.88 -3.88
CA PHE A 9 2.07 -9.52 -3.61
C PHE A 9 1.93 -11.04 -3.71
N ILE A 10 2.88 -11.65 -4.39
CA ILE A 10 2.97 -13.10 -4.55
C ILE A 10 4.32 -13.53 -4.02
N ASN A 11 4.31 -14.44 -3.05
CA ASN A 11 5.51 -14.96 -2.39
C ASN A 11 6.44 -13.84 -1.86
N GLY A 12 5.84 -12.75 -1.36
CA GLY A 12 6.56 -11.59 -0.81
C GLY A 12 7.03 -10.57 -1.86
N HIS A 13 6.87 -10.84 -3.15
CA HIS A 13 7.25 -9.93 -4.22
C HIS A 13 6.05 -9.13 -4.75
N PHE A 14 6.27 -7.84 -5.01
CA PHE A 14 5.27 -7.00 -5.66
C PHE A 14 4.97 -7.52 -7.07
N SER A 15 3.69 -7.78 -7.35
CA SER A 15 3.22 -8.28 -8.64
C SER A 15 2.49 -7.20 -9.44
N GLY A 16 1.84 -6.25 -8.77
CA GLY A 16 1.15 -5.14 -9.41
C GLY A 16 0.21 -4.40 -8.48
N SER A 17 -0.43 -3.36 -9.02
CA SER A 17 -1.38 -2.52 -8.30
C SER A 17 -2.47 -2.00 -9.23
N ALA A 18 -3.64 -1.73 -8.68
CA ALA A 18 -4.73 -1.03 -9.37
C ALA A 18 -5.45 -0.10 -8.39
N TYR A 19 -5.99 0.98 -8.92
CA TYR A 19 -6.75 1.96 -8.15
C TYR A 19 -7.98 2.38 -8.91
N GLY A 20 -9.03 2.72 -8.17
CA GLY A 20 -10.21 3.36 -8.72
C GLY A 20 -9.97 4.84 -9.01
N THR A 21 -10.93 5.46 -9.68
CA THR A 21 -11.00 6.91 -9.88
C THR A 21 -12.00 7.51 -8.90
N ARG A 22 -12.22 8.83 -8.98
CA ARG A 22 -13.23 9.50 -8.15
C ARG A 22 -14.65 9.11 -8.59
N GLU A 23 -14.83 8.93 -9.89
CA GLU A 23 -16.09 8.64 -10.58
C GLU A 23 -16.43 7.14 -10.49
N ASP A 24 -15.48 6.29 -10.87
CA ASP A 24 -15.59 4.83 -10.74
C ASP A 24 -14.56 4.29 -9.75
N ARG A 25 -15.02 3.91 -8.56
CA ARG A 25 -14.15 3.36 -7.51
C ARG A 25 -13.93 1.86 -7.62
N ALA A 26 -14.78 1.16 -8.37
CA ALA A 26 -14.60 -0.26 -8.58
C ALA A 26 -13.42 -0.46 -9.55
N PHE A 27 -12.60 -1.45 -9.28
CA PHE A 27 -11.51 -1.81 -10.18
C PHE A 27 -11.24 -3.31 -10.11
N THR A 28 -10.73 -3.83 -11.20
CA THR A 28 -10.22 -5.20 -11.30
C THR A 28 -8.78 -5.14 -11.73
N TYR A 29 -7.91 -5.81 -10.98
CA TYR A 29 -6.53 -6.04 -11.40
C TYR A 29 -6.42 -7.44 -11.99
N THR A 30 -5.92 -7.54 -13.22
CA THR A 30 -5.57 -8.80 -13.87
C THR A 30 -4.10 -8.74 -14.25
N GLY A 31 -3.32 -9.73 -13.81
CA GLY A 31 -1.89 -9.79 -14.08
C GLY A 31 -1.34 -11.20 -13.94
N PRO A 32 -0.13 -11.45 -14.48
CA PRO A 32 0.52 -12.74 -14.36
C PRO A 32 0.85 -13.06 -12.90
N ALA A 33 0.62 -14.30 -12.49
CA ALA A 33 0.94 -14.80 -11.16
C ALA A 33 2.12 -15.77 -11.23
N LYS A 34 3.29 -15.37 -10.72
CA LYS A 34 4.47 -16.24 -10.65
C LYS A 34 4.36 -17.20 -9.47
N LEU A 35 3.71 -18.33 -9.72
CA LEU A 35 3.53 -19.40 -8.73
C LEU A 35 4.58 -20.50 -8.92
N HIS A 36 4.92 -21.19 -7.84
CA HIS A 36 5.76 -22.39 -7.85
C HIS A 36 5.01 -23.61 -7.33
N ALA A 37 5.58 -24.80 -7.51
CA ALA A 37 5.03 -26.02 -6.94
C ALA A 37 4.92 -25.92 -5.40
N GLY A 38 3.83 -26.42 -4.84
CA GLY A 38 3.55 -26.37 -3.40
C GLY A 38 2.88 -25.08 -2.95
N THR A 39 3.19 -24.65 -1.71
CA THR A 39 2.50 -23.54 -1.04
C THR A 39 2.97 -22.19 -1.55
N ASN A 40 2.04 -21.39 -2.07
CA ASN A 40 2.28 -20.01 -2.45
C ASN A 40 1.56 -19.06 -1.49
N ARG A 41 2.17 -17.92 -1.17
CA ARG A 41 1.58 -16.89 -0.32
C ARG A 41 1.09 -15.73 -1.18
N ILE A 42 -0.22 -15.50 -1.18
CA ILE A 42 -0.85 -14.35 -1.83
C ILE A 42 -1.20 -13.34 -0.74
N ALA A 43 -0.68 -12.13 -0.85
CA ALA A 43 -1.03 -11.03 0.04
C ALA A 43 -1.60 -9.87 -0.76
N LEU A 44 -2.69 -9.30 -0.25
CA LEU A 44 -3.41 -8.19 -0.85
C LEU A 44 -3.39 -7.02 0.12
N LEU A 45 -2.78 -5.91 -0.28
CA LEU A 45 -2.84 -4.67 0.49
C LEU A 45 -3.97 -3.81 -0.06
N SER A 46 -5.03 -3.64 0.71
CA SER A 46 -6.14 -2.73 0.39
C SER A 46 -5.95 -1.40 1.13
N VAL A 47 -6.01 -0.29 0.39
CA VAL A 47 -5.78 1.06 0.92
C VAL A 47 -6.97 1.94 0.59
N ALA A 48 -7.52 2.58 1.62
CA ALA A 48 -8.51 3.65 1.47
C ALA A 48 -7.80 5.01 1.47
N VAL A 49 -8.16 5.88 0.53
CA VAL A 49 -7.69 7.27 0.45
C VAL A 49 -8.86 8.17 0.78
N GLY A 50 -9.00 8.50 2.06
CA GLY A 50 -10.18 9.16 2.62
C GLY A 50 -11.32 8.19 2.89
N LEU A 51 -12.47 8.72 3.31
CA LEU A 51 -13.73 7.99 3.48
C LEU A 51 -14.84 8.67 2.66
N GLN A 52 -15.90 7.92 2.40
CA GLN A 52 -17.11 8.40 1.75
C GLN A 52 -17.73 9.53 2.58
N ASN A 53 -18.13 10.61 1.91
CA ASN A 53 -18.65 11.81 2.59
C ASN A 53 -19.84 12.47 1.86
N VAL A 54 -20.34 11.87 0.78
CA VAL A 54 -21.48 12.38 0.00
C VAL A 54 -22.14 11.25 -0.80
N GLY A 55 -23.47 11.28 -0.90
CA GLY A 55 -24.30 10.31 -1.63
C GLY A 55 -25.42 9.72 -0.75
N LEU A 56 -26.51 9.24 -1.36
CA LEU A 56 -27.55 8.54 -0.60
C LEU A 56 -26.98 7.22 -0.06
N HIS A 57 -27.11 7.00 1.24
CA HIS A 57 -26.62 5.80 1.95
C HIS A 57 -25.12 5.51 1.77
N TYR A 58 -24.28 6.55 1.68
CA TYR A 58 -22.83 6.37 1.46
C TYR A 58 -22.13 5.57 2.56
N GLU A 59 -22.70 5.53 3.77
CA GLU A 59 -22.26 4.72 4.91
C GLU A 59 -22.33 3.21 4.65
N THR A 60 -23.15 2.77 3.69
CA THR A 60 -23.31 1.35 3.34
C THR A 60 -22.35 0.88 2.25
N TRP A 61 -21.60 1.80 1.64
CA TRP A 61 -20.75 1.49 0.50
C TRP A 61 -19.53 0.67 0.94
N LYS A 62 -19.34 -0.47 0.28
CA LYS A 62 -18.28 -1.41 0.61
C LYS A 62 -16.93 -0.89 0.10
N THR A 63 -15.91 -1.01 0.95
CA THR A 63 -14.49 -0.79 0.62
C THR A 63 -13.73 -2.08 0.86
N GLY A 64 -12.70 -2.36 0.07
CA GLY A 64 -11.86 -3.53 0.24
C GLY A 64 -11.89 -4.49 -0.94
N ILE A 65 -11.20 -5.61 -0.80
CA ILE A 65 -11.19 -6.67 -1.81
C ILE A 65 -12.49 -7.46 -1.69
N ARG A 66 -13.23 -7.56 -2.79
CA ARG A 66 -14.53 -8.26 -2.84
C ARG A 66 -14.48 -9.66 -3.45
N GLY A 67 -13.42 -9.97 -4.20
CA GLY A 67 -13.28 -11.26 -4.86
C GLY A 67 -11.86 -11.46 -5.35
N VAL A 68 -11.44 -12.73 -5.40
CA VAL A 68 -10.11 -13.14 -5.86
C VAL A 68 -10.26 -14.40 -6.68
N SER A 69 -9.78 -14.39 -7.91
CA SER A 69 -9.75 -15.57 -8.76
C SER A 69 -8.40 -15.78 -9.42
N LEU A 70 -8.00 -17.04 -9.52
CA LEU A 70 -6.80 -17.48 -10.21
C LEU A 70 -7.20 -18.20 -11.49
N HIS A 71 -6.58 -17.84 -12.60
CA HIS A 71 -6.83 -18.43 -13.92
C HIS A 71 -5.63 -19.23 -14.38
N GLY A 72 -5.86 -20.28 -15.19
CA GLY A 72 -4.80 -21.01 -15.89
C GLY A 72 -4.25 -22.25 -15.18
N LEU A 73 -4.81 -22.64 -14.03
CA LEU A 73 -4.57 -23.96 -13.44
C LEU A 73 -5.37 -24.98 -14.25
N ASP A 74 -4.70 -25.85 -15.01
CA ASP A 74 -5.32 -26.88 -15.87
C ASP A 74 -6.44 -26.34 -16.77
N GLN A 75 -6.24 -25.13 -17.31
CA GLN A 75 -7.22 -24.38 -18.12
C GLN A 75 -8.52 -23.99 -17.39
N ARG A 76 -8.54 -24.03 -16.05
CA ARG A 76 -9.71 -23.67 -15.23
C ARG A 76 -9.48 -22.40 -14.41
N LYS A 77 -10.61 -21.77 -14.05
CA LYS A 77 -10.69 -20.70 -13.07
C LYS A 77 -10.85 -21.32 -11.68
N LYS A 78 -10.00 -20.94 -10.74
CA LYS A 78 -10.13 -21.26 -9.32
C LYS A 78 -10.56 -20.01 -8.57
N ASP A 79 -11.74 -20.04 -7.96
CA ASP A 79 -12.21 -18.98 -7.07
C ASP A 79 -11.56 -19.12 -5.69
N LEU A 80 -10.92 -18.07 -5.21
CA LEU A 80 -10.24 -17.99 -3.92
C LEU A 80 -11.01 -17.12 -2.91
N THR A 81 -12.14 -16.54 -3.31
CA THR A 81 -12.91 -15.59 -2.50
C THR A 81 -13.33 -16.19 -1.15
N TRP A 82 -13.74 -17.45 -1.15
CA TRP A 82 -14.26 -18.14 0.04
C TRP A 82 -13.22 -19.01 0.76
N GLN A 83 -11.94 -18.86 0.43
CA GLN A 83 -10.86 -19.55 1.13
C GLN A 83 -10.59 -18.87 2.49
N LYS A 84 -9.83 -19.54 3.35
CA LYS A 84 -9.41 -18.95 4.62
C LYS A 84 -8.41 -17.82 4.37
N TRP A 85 -8.79 -16.60 4.74
CA TRP A 85 -7.95 -15.41 4.68
C TRP A 85 -7.50 -14.97 6.08
N SER A 86 -6.25 -14.52 6.17
CA SER A 86 -5.72 -13.85 7.36
C SER A 86 -5.70 -12.35 7.14
N TYR A 87 -5.97 -11.59 8.20
CA TYR A 87 -6.09 -10.13 8.15
C TYR A 87 -5.12 -9.48 9.11
N GLN A 88 -4.48 -8.40 8.66
CA GLN A 88 -3.66 -7.53 9.47
C GLN A 88 -4.09 -6.09 9.19
N VAL A 89 -4.43 -5.35 10.25
CA VAL A 89 -4.74 -3.92 10.16
C VAL A 89 -3.45 -3.12 10.28
N GLY A 90 -3.26 -2.17 9.36
CA GLY A 90 -2.11 -1.29 9.35
C GLY A 90 -0.80 -1.96 8.91
N LEU A 91 0.25 -1.14 8.85
CA LEU A 91 1.58 -1.53 8.47
C LEU A 91 2.44 -1.82 9.70
N LYS A 92 3.40 -2.74 9.57
CA LYS A 92 4.34 -3.06 10.65
C LYS A 92 5.07 -1.81 11.16
N GLY A 93 5.47 -0.91 10.26
CA GLY A 93 6.12 0.35 10.65
C GLY A 93 5.22 1.30 11.45
N GLU A 94 3.91 1.28 11.20
CA GLU A 94 2.94 2.03 12.02
C GLU A 94 2.84 1.43 13.43
N SER A 95 2.72 0.10 13.55
CA SER A 95 2.68 -0.57 14.86
C SER A 95 3.97 -0.39 15.67
N MET A 96 5.10 -0.21 14.99
CA MET A 96 6.40 0.07 15.61
C MET A 96 6.59 1.55 15.93
N ASN A 97 5.63 2.41 15.57
CA ASN A 97 5.69 3.84 15.75
C ASN A 97 6.97 4.48 15.16
N LEU A 98 7.36 4.06 13.94
CA LEU A 98 8.59 4.55 13.28
C LEU A 98 8.57 6.06 13.00
N VAL A 99 7.38 6.67 13.07
CA VAL A 99 7.15 8.10 12.89
C VAL A 99 7.61 8.92 14.11
N SER A 100 7.69 8.29 15.29
CA SER A 100 8.05 8.99 16.52
C SER A 100 9.53 9.39 16.52
N PRO A 101 9.87 10.68 16.71
CA PRO A 101 11.26 11.12 16.84
C PRO A 101 11.96 10.50 18.05
N LYS A 102 11.19 10.17 19.09
CA LYS A 102 11.65 9.63 20.38
C LYS A 102 11.43 8.11 20.50
N GLY A 103 10.91 7.46 19.46
CA GLY A 103 10.55 6.05 19.49
C GLY A 103 11.78 5.14 19.61
N LEU A 104 11.79 4.28 20.62
CA LEU A 104 12.83 3.26 20.90
C LEU A 104 12.84 2.09 19.88
N SER A 105 12.20 2.24 18.73
CA SER A 105 12.05 1.15 17.76
C SER A 105 13.42 0.72 17.20
N SER A 106 13.87 -0.48 17.54
CA SER A 106 15.11 -1.10 17.07
C SER A 106 14.93 -1.66 15.66
N VAL A 107 14.74 -0.79 14.68
CA VAL A 107 14.84 -1.16 13.26
C VAL A 107 16.24 -0.86 12.76
N GLU A 108 16.80 -1.80 12.00
CA GLU A 108 18.04 -1.59 11.28
C GLU A 108 17.80 -0.66 10.09
N TRP A 109 18.27 0.58 10.21
CA TRP A 109 18.19 1.56 9.14
C TRP A 109 19.41 1.46 8.23
N ILE A 110 19.17 1.21 6.95
CA ILE A 110 20.24 1.18 5.93
C ILE A 110 20.50 2.62 5.46
N ARG A 111 21.71 3.13 5.70
CA ARG A 111 22.17 4.41 5.14
C ARG A 111 22.49 4.24 3.66
N GLY A 112 21.93 5.09 2.81
CA GLY A 112 22.21 5.11 1.38
C GLY A 112 21.42 6.18 0.66
N SER A 113 21.88 6.61 -0.52
CA SER A 113 21.16 7.59 -1.32
C SER A 113 19.92 6.97 -1.98
N LEU A 114 18.82 7.72 -2.00
CA LEU A 114 17.56 7.31 -2.64
C LEU A 114 17.74 7.02 -4.13
N ALA A 115 18.70 7.68 -4.78
CA ALA A 115 19.02 7.53 -6.20
C ALA A 115 19.58 6.14 -6.56
N VAL A 116 20.18 5.43 -5.61
CA VAL A 116 20.84 4.13 -5.84
C VAL A 116 19.90 2.95 -5.57
N ARG A 117 18.81 3.15 -4.84
CA ARG A 117 17.88 2.08 -4.50
C ARG A 117 16.76 2.00 -5.54
N SER A 118 16.59 0.82 -6.14
CA SER A 118 15.46 0.54 -7.04
C SER A 118 14.14 0.87 -6.34
N ARG A 119 13.12 1.22 -7.12
CA ARG A 119 11.77 1.60 -6.66
C ARG A 119 11.10 0.46 -5.85
N GLN A 120 11.50 0.29 -4.60
CA GLN A 120 10.96 -0.70 -3.68
C GLN A 120 9.62 -0.21 -3.14
N SER A 121 8.57 -1.02 -3.36
CA SER A 121 7.27 -0.83 -2.71
C SER A 121 7.41 -1.00 -1.19
N MET A 122 6.58 -0.32 -0.41
CA MET A 122 6.51 -0.47 1.05
C MET A 122 7.79 -0.08 1.79
N THR A 123 8.42 1.03 1.40
CA THR A 123 9.68 1.51 1.98
C THR A 123 9.45 2.66 2.96
N TRP A 124 10.11 2.61 4.12
CA TRP A 124 10.18 3.71 5.08
C TRP A 124 11.46 4.50 4.83
N TYR A 125 11.33 5.83 4.81
CA TYR A 125 12.46 6.75 4.66
C TYR A 125 12.53 7.65 5.89
N LYS A 126 13.76 7.97 6.30
CA LYS A 126 14.03 8.86 7.41
C LYS A 126 15.18 9.78 7.04
N ALA A 127 15.01 11.07 7.30
CA ALA A 127 16.02 12.09 7.10
C ALA A 127 15.99 13.07 8.27
N TYR A 128 17.13 13.71 8.50
CA TYR A 128 17.26 14.80 9.46
C TYR A 128 17.71 16.04 8.70
N PHE A 129 17.07 17.17 8.98
CA PHE A 129 17.38 18.45 8.36
C PHE A 129 17.20 19.57 9.38
N ASN A 130 17.93 20.66 9.19
CA ASN A 130 17.76 21.87 9.99
C ASN A 130 16.63 22.70 9.39
N ALA A 131 15.88 23.41 10.24
CA ALA A 131 14.87 24.35 9.77
C ALA A 131 15.52 25.41 8.85
N PRO A 132 14.98 25.65 7.65
CA PRO A 132 15.39 26.80 6.83
C PRO A 132 15.20 28.10 7.60
N GLY A 133 16.07 29.08 7.35
CA GLY A 133 15.88 30.43 7.89
C GLY A 133 14.73 31.16 7.20
N GLY A 134 14.20 32.21 7.84
CA GLY A 134 13.08 32.99 7.33
C GLY A 134 11.74 32.69 8.03
N ASN A 135 10.70 33.40 7.61
CA ASN A 135 9.33 33.28 8.13
C ASN A 135 8.31 32.88 7.03
N GLU A 136 8.82 32.55 5.86
CA GLU A 136 8.05 32.21 4.68
C GLU A 136 7.44 30.81 4.83
N PRO A 137 6.27 30.54 4.22
CA PRO A 137 5.70 29.21 4.18
C PRO A 137 6.65 28.19 3.52
N LEU A 138 6.77 27.02 4.13
CA LEU A 138 7.61 25.93 3.64
C LEU A 138 6.76 24.76 3.11
N ALA A 139 7.29 24.05 2.13
CA ALA A 139 6.70 22.84 1.57
C ALA A 139 7.77 21.79 1.26
N LEU A 140 7.37 20.52 1.21
CA LEU A 140 8.21 19.42 0.74
C LEU A 140 7.90 19.14 -0.73
N ASP A 141 8.93 19.17 -1.57
CA ASP A 141 8.82 18.72 -2.95
C ASP A 141 8.86 17.18 -3.01
N MET A 142 7.69 16.59 -3.28
CA MET A 142 7.49 15.15 -3.33
C MET A 142 7.38 14.62 -4.77
N ARG A 143 7.77 15.40 -5.79
CA ARG A 143 7.62 15.01 -7.21
C ARG A 143 8.34 13.71 -7.58
N SER A 144 9.46 13.41 -6.93
CA SER A 144 10.20 12.15 -7.16
C SER A 144 9.62 10.94 -6.42
N MET A 145 8.63 11.17 -5.55
CA MET A 145 8.04 10.14 -4.69
C MET A 145 6.79 9.55 -5.35
N GLY A 146 6.38 8.37 -4.88
CA GLY A 146 5.15 7.72 -5.30
C GLY A 146 3.97 8.13 -4.42
N LYS A 147 3.40 7.15 -3.71
CA LYS A 147 2.30 7.35 -2.76
C LYS A 147 2.77 6.97 -1.35
N GLY A 148 2.40 7.77 -0.36
CA GLY A 148 2.70 7.47 1.04
C GLY A 148 2.11 8.51 1.99
N GLN A 149 2.71 8.57 3.17
CA GLN A 149 2.45 9.54 4.21
C GLN A 149 3.78 10.17 4.62
N VAL A 150 3.72 11.39 5.16
CA VAL A 150 4.88 12.15 5.59
C VAL A 150 4.64 12.64 7.01
N TRP A 151 5.67 12.56 7.83
CA TRP A 151 5.69 13.07 9.19
C TRP A 151 6.89 14.01 9.37
N ILE A 152 6.65 15.13 10.03
CA ILE A 152 7.69 16.07 10.47
C ILE A 152 7.41 16.29 11.96
N ASN A 153 8.39 15.91 12.80
CA ASN A 153 8.49 16.04 14.26
C ASN A 153 7.21 16.49 14.99
#